data_AF-X0W258-F1
#
_entry.id   AF-X0W258-F1
#
_cell.length_a   1.000
_cell.length_b   1.000
_cell.length_c   1.000
_cell.angle_alpha   90.00
_cell.angle_beta   90.00
_cell.angle_gamma   90.00
#
_symmetry.space_group_name_H-M   'P 1'
#
loop_
_entity.id
_entity.type
_entity.pdbx_description
1 polymer ?
#
loop_
_entity_poly.entity_id
_entity_poly.type
_entity_poly.pdbx_seq_one_letter_code
_entity_poly.pdbx_strand_id
1 'polypeptide(L)'
;MVMKPEPIFEAVEYVRSYPDGHKQRHTLTGTGKVTKSQTKIILLTPQGKRLDQRLAKRFSKLKHLILICGHYEGVDERVRERL
;
A
#
# COMPACT_ATOMS: atom_id res chain seq x y z
N MET A 1 0.16 -18.79 12.87
CA MET A 1 1.17 -18.26 11.93
C MET A 1 1.03 -16.74 11.78
N VAL A 2 2.14 -16.01 11.93
CA VAL A 2 2.17 -14.55 11.74
C VAL A 2 3.00 -14.24 10.49
N MET A 3 2.50 -13.35 9.63
CA MET A 3 3.26 -12.94 8.45
C MET A 3 4.50 -12.14 8.87
N LYS A 4 5.65 -12.54 8.34
CA LYS A 4 6.93 -11.87 8.58
C LYS A 4 6.90 -10.43 8.04
N PRO A 5 7.53 -9.47 8.72
CA PRO A 5 7.53 -8.08 8.28
C PRO A 5 8.44 -7.85 7.07
N GLU A 6 9.57 -8.56 6.94
CA GLU A 6 10.57 -8.29 5.90
C GLU A 6 9.99 -8.39 4.48
N PRO A 7 9.25 -9.47 4.10
CA PRO A 7 8.65 -9.57 2.78
C PRO A 7 7.61 -8.47 2.49
N ILE A 8 6.93 -7.97 3.53
CA ILE A 8 5.91 -6.93 3.38
C ILE A 8 6.57 -5.57 3.14
N PHE A 9 7.64 -5.25 3.87
CA PHE A 9 8.42 -4.04 3.62
C PHE A 9 9.00 -4.02 2.20
N GLU A 10 9.59 -5.14 1.76
CA GLU A 10 10.12 -5.27 0.40
C GLU A 10 9.04 -5.08 -0.66
N ALA A 11 7.88 -5.72 -0.49
CA ALA A 11 6.76 -5.58 -1.43
C ALA A 11 6.23 -4.14 -1.49
N VAL A 12 6.12 -3.46 -0.35
CA VAL A 12 5.63 -2.08 -0.29
C VAL A 12 6.60 -1.11 -0.95
N GLU A 13 7.90 -1.22 -0.68
CA GLU A 13 8.91 -0.39 -1.36
C GLU A 13 8.97 -0.67 -2.86
N TYR A 14 8.83 -1.96 -3.26
CA TYR A 14 8.72 -2.34 -4.67
C TYR A 14 7.53 -1.64 -5.34
N VAL A 15 6.31 -1.80 -4.82
CA VAL A 15 5.08 -1.19 -5.39
C VAL A 15 5.19 0.34 -5.40
N ARG A 16 5.76 0.93 -4.36
CA ARG A 16 5.95 2.38 -4.27
C ARG A 16 6.91 2.94 -5.33
N SER A 17 7.80 2.11 -5.89
CA SER A 17 8.63 2.50 -7.03
C SER A 17 7.87 2.53 -8.38
N TYR A 18 6.64 2.01 -8.42
CA TYR A 18 5.76 1.99 -9.61
C TYR A 18 4.40 2.62 -9.34
N PRO A 19 4.35 3.94 -9.10
CA PRO A 19 3.12 4.59 -8.64
C PRO A 19 2.00 4.67 -9.69
N ASP A 20 2.32 4.56 -10.98
CA ASP A 20 1.34 4.48 -12.09
C ASP A 20 0.98 3.02 -12.45
N GLY A 21 1.36 2.05 -11.59
CA GLY A 21 1.14 0.63 -11.77
C GLY A 21 2.18 -0.08 -12.64
N HIS A 22 2.00 -1.40 -12.79
CA HIS A 22 2.85 -2.27 -13.63
C HIS A 22 2.43 -2.16 -15.11
N LYS A 23 2.54 -0.97 -15.71
CA LYS A 23 2.44 -0.85 -17.17
C LYS A 23 3.68 -1.51 -17.76
N GLN A 24 3.48 -2.69 -18.33
CA GLN A 24 4.41 -3.53 -19.11
C GLN A 24 5.87 -3.03 -19.20
N ARG A 25 6.78 -3.90 -18.72
CA ARG A 25 8.23 -3.86 -18.89
C ARG A 25 8.66 -3.75 -20.36
N HIS A 26 8.52 -2.59 -21.01
CA HIS A 26 9.28 -2.24 -22.22
C HIS A 26 9.10 -0.77 -22.64
N THR A 27 9.46 0.20 -21.80
CA THR A 27 9.94 1.52 -22.28
C THR A 27 10.53 2.31 -21.11
N LEU A 28 11.81 2.65 -21.25
CA LEU A 28 12.57 3.52 -20.37
C LEU A 28 12.15 4.99 -20.54
N THR A 29 10.85 5.32 -20.52
CA THR A 29 10.40 6.70 -20.75
C THR A 29 9.01 6.93 -20.16
N GLY A 30 8.95 7.27 -18.87
CA GLY A 30 7.70 7.60 -18.19
C GLY A 30 7.97 8.35 -16.89
N THR A 31 8.35 9.61 -16.98
CA THR A 31 8.65 10.50 -15.86
C THR A 31 7.40 11.01 -15.15
N GLY A 32 6.70 10.11 -14.45
CA GLY A 32 5.65 10.44 -13.47
C GLY A 32 6.18 10.25 -12.05
N LYS A 33 6.94 11.22 -11.52
CA LYS A 33 7.50 11.12 -10.15
C LYS A 33 6.40 11.35 -9.10
N VAL A 34 5.63 10.32 -8.76
CA VAL A 34 4.73 10.38 -7.61
C VAL A 34 5.58 10.42 -6.34
N THR A 35 5.40 11.47 -5.54
CA THR A 35 6.19 11.70 -4.34
C THR A 35 5.68 10.83 -3.18
N LYS A 36 6.56 10.60 -2.19
CA LYS A 36 6.24 9.85 -0.96
C LYS A 36 4.97 10.36 -0.25
N SER A 37 4.64 11.66 -0.38
CA SER A 37 3.45 12.25 0.26
C SER A 37 2.12 11.97 -0.47
N GLN A 38 2.15 11.42 -1.69
CA GLN A 38 0.95 11.15 -2.48
C GLN A 38 0.51 9.68 -2.47
N THR A 39 1.29 8.80 -1.85
CA THR A 39 0.93 7.37 -1.67
C THR A 39 0.34 7.16 -0.29
N LYS A 40 -0.82 6.51 -0.21
CA LYS A 40 -1.39 6.08 1.07
C LYS A 40 -1.31 4.57 1.21
N ILE A 41 -0.62 4.11 2.27
CA ILE A 41 -0.54 2.69 2.64
C ILE A 41 -1.66 2.40 3.64
N ILE A 42 -2.38 1.29 3.42
CA ILE A 42 -3.52 0.88 4.23
C ILE A 42 -3.36 -0.60 4.56
N LEU A 43 -3.23 -0.92 5.84
CA LEU A 43 -3.34 -2.29 6.34
C LEU A 43 -4.83 -2.63 6.56
N LEU A 44 -5.32 -3.66 5.88
CA LEU A 44 -6.67 -4.17 6.08
C LEU A 44 -6.70 -5.04 7.34
N THR A 45 -7.42 -4.58 8.37
CA THR A 45 -7.51 -5.27 9.67
C THR A 45 -8.85 -4.96 10.35
N PRO A 46 -9.44 -5.92 11.09
CA PRO A 46 -10.65 -5.69 11.88
C PRO A 46 -10.47 -4.64 12.98
N GLN A 47 -9.22 -4.38 13.41
CA GLN A 47 -8.90 -3.35 14.40
C GLN A 47 -8.86 -1.93 13.79
N GLY A 48 -8.98 -1.81 12.46
CA GLY A 48 -8.88 -0.56 11.73
C GLY A 48 -10.15 0.28 11.80
N LYS A 49 -10.09 1.46 11.18
CA LYS A 49 -11.28 2.29 11.02
C LYS A 49 -12.28 1.61 10.07
N ARG A 50 -13.56 1.51 10.48
CA ARG A 50 -14.64 1.02 9.62
C ARG A 50 -14.68 1.81 8.30
N LEU A 51 -14.65 1.10 7.18
CA LEU A 51 -14.86 1.70 5.87
C LEU A 51 -16.32 2.15 5.74
N ASP A 52 -16.52 3.43 5.44
CA ASP A 52 -17.82 4.01 5.13
C ASP A 52 -17.76 4.80 3.82
N GLN A 53 -18.92 5.24 3.33
CA GLN A 53 -19.02 5.95 2.04
C GLN A 53 -18.22 7.25 2.02
N ARG A 54 -18.09 7.92 3.17
CA ARG A 54 -17.30 9.16 3.29
C ARG A 54 -15.82 8.88 3.15
N LEU A 55 -15.32 7.81 3.76
CA LEU A 55 -13.94 7.37 3.67
C LEU A 55 -13.62 6.88 2.25
N ALA A 56 -14.53 6.12 1.63
CA ALA A 56 -14.40 5.71 0.23
C ALA A 56 -14.28 6.92 -0.71
N LYS A 57 -15.14 7.94 -0.56
CA LYS A 57 -15.06 9.19 -1.34
C LYS A 57 -13.77 9.99 -1.10
N ARG A 58 -13.16 9.86 0.07
CA ARG A 58 -11.83 10.44 0.33
C ARG A 58 -10.74 9.65 -0.37
N PHE A 59 -10.77 8.32 -0.27
CA PHE A 59 -9.78 7.45 -0.89
C PHE A 59 -9.83 7.50 -2.43
N SER A 60 -11.00 7.70 -3.04
CA SER A 60 -11.14 7.84 -4.49
C SER A 60 -10.44 9.07 -5.08
N LYS A 61 -10.04 10.04 -4.23
CA LYS A 61 -9.29 11.24 -4.66
C LYS A 61 -7.78 11.05 -4.59
N LEU A 62 -7.31 9.95 -4.00
CA LEU A 62 -5.89 9.65 -3.88
C LEU A 62 -5.37 9.09 -5.20
N LYS A 63 -4.20 9.55 -5.61
CA LYS A 63 -3.55 9.11 -6.86
C LYS A 63 -3.01 7.68 -6.75
N HIS A 64 -2.55 7.30 -5.57
CA HIS A 64 -1.92 6.02 -5.35
C HIS A 64 -2.29 5.45 -3.97
N LEU A 65 -2.81 4.22 -3.96
CA LEU A 65 -3.22 3.47 -2.78
C LEU A 65 -2.49 2.12 -2.78
N ILE A 66 -1.86 1.78 -1.65
CA ILE A 66 -1.30 0.45 -1.42
C ILE A 66 -2.12 -0.22 -0.33
N LEU A 67 -2.73 -1.36 -0.65
CA LEU A 67 -3.54 -2.14 0.27
C LEU A 67 -2.76 -3.39 0.71
N ILE A 68 -2.48 -3.52 2.00
CA ILE A 68 -1.85 -4.70 2.58
C ILE A 68 -2.94 -5.63 3.07
N CYS A 69 -3.07 -6.79 2.43
CA CYS A 69 -4.01 -7.83 2.81
C CYS A 69 -3.33 -8.82 3.76
N GLY A 70 -3.66 -8.74 5.06
CA GLY A 70 -3.19 -9.73 6.03
C GLY A 70 -3.80 -11.11 5.77
N HIS A 71 -3.07 -12.15 6.18
CA HIS A 71 -3.53 -13.53 6.19
C HIS A 71 -3.16 -14.19 7.52
N TYR A 72 -3.62 -15.42 7.73
CA TYR A 72 -3.38 -16.18 8.96
C TYR A 72 -3.92 -15.43 10.19
N GLU A 73 -3.19 -15.43 11.31
CA GLU A 73 -3.53 -14.68 12.52
C GLU A 73 -3.21 -13.19 12.40
N GLY A 74 -2.53 -12.77 11.34
CA GLY A 74 -2.26 -11.39 11.02
C GLY A 74 -0.82 -11.14 10.57
N VAL A 75 -0.45 -9.86 10.66
CA VAL A 75 0.85 -9.36 10.25
C VAL A 75 1.64 -8.96 11.50
N ASP A 76 2.95 -9.12 11.46
CA ASP A 76 3.84 -8.60 12.49
C ASP A 76 3.59 -7.09 12.74
N GLU A 77 3.44 -6.70 14.00
CA GLU A 77 3.06 -5.36 14.42
C GLU A 77 4.01 -4.26 13.91
N ARG A 78 5.29 -4.59 13.67
CA ARG A 78 6.27 -3.66 13.11
C ARG A 78 5.85 -3.09 11.76
N VAL A 79 5.03 -3.82 11.00
CA VAL A 79 4.45 -3.32 9.74
C VAL A 79 3.46 -2.18 10.00
N ARG A 80 2.64 -2.28 11.05
CA ARG A 80 1.66 -1.23 11.42
C ARG A 80 2.34 0.01 12.00
N GLU A 81 3.43 -0.16 12.73
CA GLU A 81 4.17 0.94 13.36
C GLU A 81 5.03 1.76 12.38
N ARG A 82 5.49 1.14 11.27
CA ARG A 82 6.52 1.73 10.39
C ARG A 82 6.06 2.13 8.99
N LEU A 83 4.86 1.73 8.54
CA LEU A 83 4.29 2.07 7.22
C LEU A 83 3.12 3.03 7.32
#